data_AF-A0A1H7TL59-F1
#
_entry.id   AF-A0A1H7TL59-F1
#
_cell.length_a   1.000
_cell.length_b   1.000
_cell.length_c   1.000
_cell.angle_alpha   90.00
_cell.angle_beta   90.00
_cell.angle_gamma   90.00
#
_symmetry.space_group_name_H-M   'P 1'
#
loop_
_entity.id
_entity.type
_entity.pdbx_description
1 polymer ?
#
loop_
_entity_poly.entity_id
_entity_poly.type
_entity_poly.pdbx_seq_one_letter_code
_entity_poly.pdbx_strand_id
1 'polypeptide(L)'
;MDESPNDHTQARDEMVAALTARRPLGDRVAAAMRAVPRHLFLPEIEPQAAYLDQPVVIKRDAGGRPISSSSQPAIMAVMLDQLDVRPGHRVLEIEAGTGYNAALLAHLAGPGGHVVTVDLDADLAERAGRRLAEAGHGDVEVVCADGVEGHAAGAPYDRIIVTAGAWDLAPAWAAQLGPGGRLVVPLDLRGVQASVALERADGRWVSTSVEPCGFMRMRGPSGGPEPTRVLRQEQELMLTLPEPREVGDALGALDGVASEADIGLAGPLSPALLGTDVTFWLALHEPRWCMLSGRERLARLVGHQGRSGYGGTVGVADAGAVAILALAPEPAAEASTGEGAAGEGSARKAEGASGTGAGGAPSGASAPGLVSSVARGFGPGGARLAADLAAHVRAWDAAGRPAASALRVEARPIGEGGDADPEGAPHGASGGAGRDGGWVVLEKRHTRLLLRFT
;
A
#
# COMPACT_ATOMS: atom_id res chain seq x y z
N MET A 1 -21.08 25.53 -28.10
CA MET A 1 -21.00 24.71 -26.87
C MET A 1 -19.96 25.41 -26.04
N ASP A 2 -20.43 26.27 -25.13
CA ASP A 2 -19.60 27.10 -24.28
C ASP A 2 -19.28 26.25 -23.05
N GLU A 3 -18.08 25.65 -23.02
CA GLU A 3 -17.59 24.93 -21.85
C GLU A 3 -17.44 25.95 -20.73
N SER A 4 -18.23 25.80 -19.67
CA SER A 4 -18.05 26.59 -18.46
C SER A 4 -16.59 26.44 -18.01
N PRO A 5 -15.90 27.52 -17.58
CA PRO A 5 -14.51 27.44 -17.13
C PRO A 5 -14.27 26.49 -15.94
N ASN A 6 -15.33 25.91 -15.36
CA ASN A 6 -15.29 24.91 -14.29
C ASN A 6 -15.70 23.49 -14.76
N ASP A 7 -15.94 23.28 -16.05
CA ASP A 7 -16.29 21.97 -16.60
C ASP A 7 -15.02 21.14 -16.87
N HIS A 8 -14.71 20.26 -15.93
CA HIS A 8 -13.58 19.32 -16.01
C HIS A 8 -14.04 17.88 -16.23
N THR A 9 -15.16 17.69 -16.96
CA THR A 9 -15.74 16.37 -17.23
C THR A 9 -14.76 15.46 -17.97
N GLN A 10 -14.06 15.98 -18.99
CA GLN A 10 -13.09 15.18 -19.76
C GLN A 10 -11.96 14.60 -18.87
N ALA A 11 -11.32 15.43 -18.05
CA ALA A 11 -10.23 14.99 -17.17
C ALA A 11 -10.71 13.93 -16.15
N ARG A 12 -11.94 14.09 -15.65
CA ARG A 12 -12.58 13.12 -14.76
C ARG A 12 -12.86 11.79 -15.44
N ASP A 13 -13.38 11.81 -16.67
CA ASP A 13 -13.67 10.60 -17.44
C ASP A 13 -12.38 9.87 -17.83
N GLU A 14 -11.33 10.61 -18.20
CA GLU A 14 -9.99 10.06 -18.47
C GLU A 14 -9.38 9.40 -17.24
N MET A 15 -9.50 10.03 -16.06
CA MET A 15 -9.08 9.42 -14.80
C MET A 15 -9.80 8.09 -14.57
N VAL A 16 -11.13 8.07 -14.67
CA VAL A 16 -11.92 6.82 -14.44
C VAL A 16 -11.59 5.75 -15.48
N ALA A 17 -11.39 6.11 -16.74
CA ALA A 17 -10.97 5.18 -17.79
C ALA A 17 -9.59 4.57 -17.49
N ALA A 18 -8.62 5.40 -17.09
CA ALA A 18 -7.28 4.95 -16.73
C ALA A 18 -7.29 4.02 -15.50
N LEU A 19 -8.11 4.33 -14.49
CA LEU A 19 -8.29 3.45 -13.33
C LEU A 19 -8.88 2.10 -13.74
N THR A 20 -9.96 2.12 -14.52
CA THR A 20 -10.65 0.90 -15.00
C THR A 20 -9.74 0.00 -15.83
N ALA A 21 -8.88 0.60 -16.67
CA ALA A 21 -7.91 -0.14 -17.49
C ALA A 21 -6.82 -0.84 -16.66
N ARG A 22 -6.47 -0.28 -15.49
CA ARG A 22 -5.49 -0.88 -14.57
C ARG A 22 -6.10 -1.97 -13.70
N ARG A 23 -7.34 -1.75 -13.24
CA ARG A 23 -8.13 -2.68 -12.43
C ARG A 23 -9.61 -2.43 -12.73
N PRO A 24 -10.38 -3.45 -13.14
CA PRO A 24 -11.82 -3.29 -13.33
C PRO A 24 -12.47 -2.75 -12.05
N LEU A 25 -13.19 -1.63 -12.19
CA LEU A 25 -13.96 -1.01 -11.12
C LEU A 25 -15.41 -1.49 -11.20
N GLY A 26 -16.12 -1.52 -10.07
CA GLY A 26 -17.56 -1.72 -10.07
C GLY A 26 -18.28 -0.59 -10.79
N ASP A 27 -19.30 -0.91 -11.59
CA ASP A 27 -20.02 0.06 -12.42
C ASP A 27 -20.57 1.24 -11.61
N ARG A 28 -21.05 0.98 -10.38
CA ARG A 28 -21.56 2.02 -9.47
C ARG A 28 -20.46 2.95 -8.97
N VAL A 29 -19.28 2.41 -8.65
CA VAL A 29 -18.13 3.21 -8.20
C VAL A 29 -17.60 4.04 -9.36
N ALA A 30 -17.45 3.45 -10.54
CA ALA A 30 -17.05 4.18 -11.74
C ALA A 30 -18.05 5.30 -12.08
N ALA A 31 -19.35 5.06 -11.94
CA ALA A 31 -20.38 6.08 -12.12
C ALA A 31 -20.27 7.21 -11.08
N ALA A 32 -20.09 6.88 -9.79
CA ALA A 32 -19.93 7.87 -8.72
C ALA A 32 -18.69 8.75 -8.95
N MET A 33 -17.56 8.16 -9.34
CA MET A 33 -16.33 8.91 -9.63
C MET A 33 -16.46 9.82 -10.86
N ARG A 34 -17.29 9.45 -11.86
CA ARG A 34 -17.65 10.32 -12.99
C ARG A 34 -18.65 11.40 -12.62
N ALA A 35 -19.49 11.19 -11.60
CA ALA A 35 -20.49 12.17 -11.19
C ALA A 35 -19.87 13.25 -10.28
N VAL A 36 -19.08 12.86 -9.29
CA VAL A 36 -18.61 13.78 -8.23
C VAL A 36 -17.35 14.53 -8.70
N PRO A 37 -17.40 15.87 -8.83
CA PRO A 37 -16.29 16.69 -9.30
C PRO A 37 -15.18 16.85 -8.24
N ARG A 38 -14.16 16.00 -8.31
CA ARG A 38 -13.04 15.98 -7.34
C ARG A 38 -12.34 17.34 -7.14
N HIS A 39 -12.23 18.14 -8.19
CA HIS A 39 -11.58 19.46 -8.13
C HIS A 39 -12.29 20.46 -7.18
N LEU A 40 -13.60 20.33 -6.96
CA LEU A 40 -14.32 21.19 -5.99
C LEU A 40 -13.87 20.94 -4.54
N PHE A 41 -13.33 19.76 -4.26
CA PHE A 41 -12.83 19.38 -2.94
C PHE A 41 -11.33 19.69 -2.76
N LEU A 42 -10.68 20.20 -3.81
CA LEU A 42 -9.26 20.55 -3.85
C LEU A 42 -9.05 21.92 -4.54
N PRO A 43 -9.70 23.00 -4.08
CA PRO A 43 -9.63 24.32 -4.71
C PRO A 43 -8.22 24.93 -4.71
N GLU A 44 -7.32 24.42 -3.86
CA GLU A 44 -5.93 24.86 -3.80
C GLU A 44 -5.03 24.23 -4.89
N ILE A 45 -5.58 23.31 -5.70
CA ILE A 45 -4.87 22.58 -6.74
C ILE A 45 -5.49 22.88 -8.10
N GLU A 46 -4.67 23.00 -9.13
CA GLU A 46 -5.16 23.12 -10.51
C GLU A 46 -6.11 21.96 -10.84
N PRO A 47 -7.31 22.22 -11.40
CA PRO A 47 -8.33 21.19 -11.57
C PRO A 47 -7.88 19.93 -12.30
N GLN A 48 -7.05 20.07 -13.34
CA GLN A 48 -6.48 18.94 -14.07
C GLN A 48 -5.57 18.08 -13.17
N ALA A 49 -4.80 18.71 -12.28
CA ALA A 49 -3.94 18.00 -11.33
C ALA A 49 -4.76 17.25 -10.27
N ALA A 50 -5.97 17.72 -9.93
CA ALA A 50 -6.86 17.02 -9.01
C ALA A 50 -7.30 15.63 -9.50
N TYR A 51 -7.23 15.38 -10.82
CA TYR A 51 -7.59 14.12 -11.48
C TYR A 51 -6.39 13.21 -11.79
N LEU A 52 -5.18 13.60 -11.39
CA LEU A 52 -4.05 12.69 -11.40
C LEU A 52 -4.25 11.59 -10.36
N ASP A 53 -3.84 10.36 -10.69
CA ASP A 53 -3.91 9.23 -9.77
C ASP A 53 -2.79 9.29 -8.71
N GLN A 54 -2.83 10.31 -7.85
CA GLN A 54 -1.88 10.57 -6.77
C GLN A 54 -2.61 11.15 -5.55
N PRO A 55 -2.10 10.90 -4.34
CA PRO A 55 -2.63 11.56 -3.15
C PRO A 55 -2.21 13.04 -3.13
N VAL A 56 -3.04 13.90 -2.55
CA VAL A 56 -2.77 15.33 -2.37
C VAL A 56 -2.70 15.64 -0.88
N VAL A 57 -1.54 16.09 -0.38
CA VAL A 57 -1.40 16.52 1.02
C VAL A 57 -2.18 17.82 1.23
N ILE A 58 -3.11 17.82 2.19
CA ILE A 58 -3.99 18.97 2.48
C ILE A 58 -3.72 19.63 3.83
N LYS A 59 -2.94 18.96 4.70
CA LYS A 59 -2.55 19.49 6.00
C LYS A 59 -1.20 18.94 6.45
N ARG A 60 -0.40 19.80 7.07
CA ARG A 60 0.87 19.47 7.72
C ARG A 60 0.85 19.95 9.17
N ASP A 61 1.57 19.26 10.04
CA ASP A 61 1.81 19.76 11.39
C ASP A 61 2.89 20.86 11.41
N ALA A 62 3.19 21.40 12.60
CA ALA A 62 4.19 22.45 12.78
C ALA A 62 5.61 22.03 12.35
N GLY A 63 5.91 20.72 12.34
CA GLY A 63 7.18 20.17 11.87
C GLY A 63 7.22 19.93 10.35
N GLY A 64 6.14 20.28 9.63
CA GLY A 64 6.02 20.06 8.19
C GLY A 64 5.66 18.62 7.80
N ARG A 65 5.38 17.73 8.77
CA ARG A 65 4.97 16.36 8.48
C ARG A 65 3.54 16.37 7.92
N PRO A 66 3.26 15.67 6.81
CA PRO A 66 1.89 15.46 6.35
C PRO A 66 1.05 14.77 7.43
N ILE A 67 -0.11 15.34 7.74
CA ILE A 67 -1.06 14.78 8.71
C ILE A 67 -2.47 14.58 8.15
N SER A 68 -2.76 15.11 6.95
CA SER A 68 -3.98 14.80 6.22
C SER A 68 -3.75 14.92 4.71
N SER A 69 -4.48 14.11 3.93
CA SER A 69 -4.48 14.14 2.47
C SER A 69 -5.84 13.79 1.88
N SER A 70 -6.10 14.28 0.67
CA SER A 70 -7.02 13.60 -0.23
C SER A 70 -6.34 12.36 -0.80
N SER A 71 -6.85 11.18 -0.46
CA SER A 71 -6.30 9.89 -0.90
C SER A 71 -6.25 9.75 -2.43
N GLN A 72 -5.36 8.90 -2.90
CA GLN A 72 -5.20 8.56 -4.32
C GLN A 72 -6.52 8.01 -4.91
N PRO A 73 -6.96 8.47 -6.09
CA PRO A 73 -8.20 7.98 -6.73
C PRO A 73 -8.27 6.46 -6.88
N ALA A 74 -7.19 5.78 -7.26
CA ALA A 74 -7.17 4.33 -7.37
C ALA A 74 -7.50 3.61 -6.06
N ILE A 75 -6.92 4.03 -4.93
CA ILE A 75 -7.18 3.36 -3.65
C ILE A 75 -8.58 3.69 -3.12
N MET A 76 -9.08 4.92 -3.35
CA MET A 76 -10.48 5.25 -3.05
C MET A 76 -11.43 4.33 -3.80
N ALA A 77 -11.22 4.12 -5.11
CA ALA A 77 -12.06 3.24 -5.92
C ALA A 77 -12.07 1.80 -5.38
N VAL A 78 -10.89 1.26 -5.06
CA VAL A 78 -10.74 -0.08 -4.45
C VAL A 78 -11.52 -0.20 -3.15
N MET A 79 -11.39 0.78 -2.26
CA MET A 79 -12.06 0.75 -0.96
C MET A 79 -13.58 0.93 -1.06
N LEU A 80 -14.06 1.73 -2.02
CA LEU A 80 -15.48 1.89 -2.29
C LEU A 80 -16.11 0.61 -2.87
N ASP A 81 -15.39 -0.08 -3.76
CA ASP A 81 -15.81 -1.40 -4.26
C ASP A 81 -15.82 -2.45 -3.13
N GLN A 82 -14.80 -2.44 -2.27
CA GLN A 82 -14.74 -3.29 -1.08
C GLN A 82 -15.91 -3.01 -0.11
N LEU A 83 -16.26 -1.74 0.08
CA LEU A 83 -17.32 -1.32 0.99
C LEU A 83 -18.70 -1.72 0.49
N ASP A 84 -18.90 -1.78 -0.83
CA ASP A 84 -20.15 -2.20 -1.45
C ASP A 84 -21.38 -1.45 -0.91
N VAL A 85 -21.36 -0.11 -1.03
CA VAL A 85 -22.47 0.76 -0.64
C VAL A 85 -23.63 0.58 -1.62
N ARG A 86 -24.83 0.33 -1.09
CA ARG A 86 -26.07 0.16 -1.85
C ARG A 86 -27.05 1.30 -1.54
N PRO A 87 -28.04 1.52 -2.43
CA PRO A 87 -29.08 2.52 -2.17
C PRO A 87 -29.75 2.31 -0.81
N GLY A 88 -29.94 3.38 -0.05
CA GLY A 88 -30.57 3.35 1.27
C GLY A 88 -29.62 3.03 2.44
N HIS A 89 -28.36 2.69 2.19
CA HIS A 89 -27.42 2.40 3.27
C HIS A 89 -27.11 3.63 4.13
N ARG A 90 -26.97 3.39 5.43
CA ARG A 90 -26.38 4.30 6.41
C ARG A 90 -24.88 4.04 6.48
N VAL A 91 -24.09 5.06 6.20
CA VAL A 91 -22.63 4.94 6.11
C VAL A 91 -21.95 5.86 7.11
N LEU A 92 -20.98 5.33 7.86
CA LEU A 92 -20.03 6.12 8.63
C LEU A 92 -18.68 6.13 7.90
N GLU A 93 -18.16 7.31 7.64
CA GLU A 93 -16.78 7.55 7.26
C GLU A 93 -15.99 8.09 8.45
N ILE A 94 -14.78 7.54 8.65
CA ILE A 94 -13.80 8.03 9.62
C ILE A 94 -12.64 8.67 8.87
N GLU A 95 -12.34 9.92 9.23
CA GLU A 95 -11.42 10.87 8.61
C GLU A 95 -11.99 11.52 7.33
N ALA A 96 -12.79 12.58 7.50
CA ALA A 96 -13.45 13.30 6.42
C ALA A 96 -12.45 13.95 5.43
N GLY A 97 -11.35 14.50 5.94
CA GLY A 97 -10.30 15.14 5.14
C GLY A 97 -10.83 16.29 4.27
N THR A 98 -10.95 16.05 2.97
CA THR A 98 -11.51 17.05 2.04
C THR A 98 -13.03 17.03 1.94
N GLY A 99 -13.69 15.94 2.35
CA GLY A 99 -15.10 15.65 2.08
C GLY A 99 -15.37 14.96 0.74
N TYR A 100 -14.36 14.72 -0.10
CA TYR A 100 -14.57 14.11 -1.42
C TYR A 100 -15.10 12.67 -1.34
N ASN A 101 -14.55 11.86 -0.44
CA ASN A 101 -14.97 10.48 -0.30
C ASN A 101 -16.38 10.37 0.32
N ALA A 102 -16.71 11.20 1.31
CA ALA A 102 -18.10 11.40 1.76
C ALA A 102 -19.09 11.73 0.62
N ALA A 103 -18.73 12.59 -0.33
CA ALA A 103 -19.57 12.88 -1.48
C ALA A 103 -19.78 11.67 -2.40
N LEU A 104 -18.74 10.87 -2.63
CA LEU A 104 -18.84 9.59 -3.35
C LEU A 104 -19.75 8.61 -2.62
N LEU A 105 -19.61 8.48 -1.29
CA LEU A 105 -20.46 7.63 -0.46
C LEU A 105 -21.93 8.08 -0.52
N ALA A 106 -22.19 9.39 -0.47
CA ALA A 106 -23.54 9.94 -0.58
C ALA A 106 -24.16 9.65 -1.95
N HIS A 107 -23.39 9.78 -3.03
CA HIS A 107 -23.84 9.42 -4.37
C HIS A 107 -24.17 7.91 -4.47
N LEU A 108 -23.33 7.04 -3.88
CA LEU A 108 -23.53 5.60 -3.90
C LEU A 108 -24.72 5.14 -3.05
N ALA A 109 -24.93 5.76 -1.88
CA ALA A 109 -26.04 5.50 -0.98
C ALA A 109 -27.36 6.04 -1.54
N GLY A 110 -27.31 7.07 -2.38
CA GLY A 110 -28.45 7.56 -3.14
C GLY A 110 -29.64 8.02 -2.27
N PRO A 111 -30.83 8.17 -2.87
CA PRO A 111 -32.02 8.58 -2.13
C PRO A 111 -32.36 7.60 -0.99
N GLY A 112 -32.63 8.14 0.19
CA GLY A 112 -32.94 7.36 1.40
C GLY A 112 -31.71 6.80 2.12
N GLY A 113 -30.51 6.94 1.54
CA GLY A 113 -29.26 6.69 2.25
C GLY A 113 -28.89 7.88 3.14
N HIS A 114 -27.95 7.65 4.07
CA HIS A 114 -27.45 8.69 4.96
C HIS A 114 -25.96 8.49 5.21
N VAL A 115 -25.17 9.56 5.12
CA VAL A 115 -23.73 9.52 5.34
C VAL A 115 -23.37 10.45 6.48
N VAL A 116 -22.67 9.90 7.47
CA VAL A 116 -21.98 10.63 8.52
C VAL A 116 -20.49 10.54 8.24
N THR A 117 -19.76 11.65 8.28
CA THR A 117 -18.31 11.67 8.18
C THR A 117 -17.71 12.38 9.39
N VAL A 118 -16.74 11.74 10.03
CA VAL A 118 -16.09 12.27 11.24
C VAL A 118 -14.65 12.69 10.93
N ASP A 119 -14.20 13.81 11.49
CA ASP A 119 -12.80 14.22 11.45
C ASP A 119 -12.35 14.70 12.83
N LEU A 120 -11.11 14.36 13.20
CA LEU A 120 -10.53 14.75 14.48
C LEU A 120 -10.17 16.24 14.52
N ASP A 121 -9.87 16.85 13.36
CA ASP A 121 -9.51 18.26 13.27
C ASP A 121 -10.72 19.14 12.93
N ALA A 122 -11.05 20.06 13.83
CA ALA A 122 -12.18 20.98 13.67
C ALA A 122 -12.11 21.80 12.36
N ASP A 123 -10.92 22.26 11.96
CA ASP A 123 -10.73 23.00 10.71
C ASP A 123 -10.93 22.13 9.47
N LEU A 124 -10.64 20.82 9.54
CA LEU A 124 -10.91 19.90 8.44
C LEU A 124 -12.40 19.57 8.35
N ALA A 125 -13.06 19.31 9.48
CA ALA A 125 -14.50 19.10 9.55
C ALA A 125 -15.27 20.31 8.96
N GLU A 126 -14.90 21.53 9.36
CA GLU A 126 -15.52 22.76 8.83
C GLU A 126 -15.32 22.89 7.31
N ARG A 127 -14.09 22.70 6.82
CA ARG A 127 -13.76 22.77 5.38
C ARG A 127 -14.49 21.71 4.58
N ALA A 128 -14.57 20.47 5.09
CA ALA A 128 -15.28 19.38 4.44
C ALA A 128 -16.78 19.68 4.33
N GLY A 129 -17.41 20.15 5.42
CA GLY A 129 -18.83 20.53 5.42
C GLY A 129 -19.15 21.64 4.41
N ARG A 130 -18.32 22.68 4.33
CA ARG A 130 -18.49 23.74 3.32
C ARG A 130 -18.38 23.20 1.90
N ARG A 131 -17.34 22.41 1.60
CA ARG A 131 -17.10 21.83 0.27
C ARG A 131 -18.21 20.87 -0.15
N LEU A 132 -18.70 20.06 0.78
CA LEU A 132 -19.84 19.18 0.57
C LEU A 132 -21.09 19.98 0.19
N ALA A 133 -21.40 21.05 0.93
CA ALA A 133 -22.53 21.91 0.62
C ALA A 133 -22.39 22.60 -0.76
N GLU A 134 -21.22 23.16 -1.05
CA GLU A 134 -20.90 23.81 -2.34
C GLU A 134 -21.00 22.82 -3.53
N ALA A 135 -20.63 21.56 -3.32
CA ALA A 135 -20.71 20.49 -4.32
C ALA A 135 -22.11 19.83 -4.42
N GLY A 136 -23.11 20.32 -3.68
CA GLY A 136 -24.48 19.78 -3.73
C GLY A 136 -24.73 18.54 -2.86
N HIS A 137 -23.83 18.26 -1.91
CA HIS A 137 -23.90 17.15 -0.95
C HIS A 137 -24.13 17.64 0.49
N GLY A 138 -24.96 18.68 0.66
CA GLY A 138 -25.23 19.30 1.96
C GLY A 138 -25.97 18.40 2.98
N ASP A 139 -26.53 17.28 2.53
CA ASP A 139 -27.21 16.30 3.40
C ASP A 139 -26.25 15.32 4.10
N VAL A 140 -24.94 15.40 3.80
CA VAL A 140 -23.92 14.67 4.54
C VAL A 140 -23.72 15.32 5.90
N GLU A 141 -23.84 14.54 6.97
CA GLU A 141 -23.55 15.01 8.32
C GLU A 141 -22.03 15.00 8.56
N VAL A 142 -21.46 16.15 8.92
CA VAL A 142 -20.03 16.28 9.22
C VAL A 142 -19.84 16.56 10.69
N VAL A 143 -19.06 15.73 11.37
CA VAL A 143 -18.88 15.78 12.82
C VAL A 143 -17.40 15.93 13.17
N CYS A 144 -17.08 16.90 14.02
CA CYS A 144 -15.75 17.00 14.63
C CYS A 144 -15.70 16.09 15.87
N ALA A 145 -15.05 14.93 15.75
CA ALA A 145 -14.94 13.94 16.82
C ALA A 145 -13.76 12.99 16.58
N ASP A 146 -13.36 12.26 17.63
CA ASP A 146 -12.41 11.17 17.48
C ASP A 146 -13.08 9.96 16.81
N GLY A 147 -12.64 9.64 15.59
CA GLY A 147 -13.20 8.53 14.82
C GLY A 147 -12.94 7.15 15.40
N VAL A 148 -12.04 7.01 16.39
CA VAL A 148 -11.89 5.76 17.16
C VAL A 148 -13.17 5.41 17.89
N GLU A 149 -13.91 6.41 18.38
CA GLU A 149 -15.20 6.24 19.05
C GLU A 149 -16.38 6.15 18.08
N GLY A 150 -16.12 6.30 16.77
CA GLY A 150 -17.15 6.36 15.73
C GLY A 150 -18.13 7.52 15.96
N HIS A 151 -19.41 7.28 15.69
CA HIS A 151 -20.48 8.23 15.95
C HIS A 151 -21.77 7.51 16.39
N ALA A 152 -21.85 7.18 17.68
CA ALA A 152 -22.93 6.35 18.22
C ALA A 152 -24.35 6.92 17.99
N ALA A 153 -24.52 8.24 17.91
CA ALA A 153 -25.83 8.86 17.69
C ALA A 153 -26.41 8.56 16.29
N GLY A 154 -25.56 8.29 15.30
CA GLY A 154 -25.95 7.91 13.94
C GLY A 154 -26.00 6.40 13.71
N ALA A 155 -25.71 5.58 14.71
CA ALA A 155 -25.79 4.11 14.62
C ALA A 155 -27.26 3.62 14.59
N PRO A 156 -27.53 2.38 14.11
CA PRO A 156 -26.58 1.47 13.47
C PRO A 156 -26.24 1.89 12.04
N TYR A 157 -25.04 1.53 11.60
CA TYR A 157 -24.56 1.70 10.22
C TYR A 157 -24.60 0.39 9.46
N ASP A 158 -24.90 0.45 8.16
CA ASP A 158 -24.74 -0.68 7.26
C ASP A 158 -23.29 -0.82 6.81
N ARG A 159 -22.57 0.31 6.76
CA ARG A 159 -21.20 0.40 6.24
C ARG A 159 -20.39 1.35 7.12
N ILE A 160 -19.18 0.92 7.47
CA ILE A 160 -18.17 1.79 8.08
C ILE A 160 -16.92 1.74 7.21
N ILE A 161 -16.34 2.89 6.91
CA ILE A 161 -15.06 3.01 6.21
C ILE A 161 -14.13 3.92 6.99
N VAL A 162 -12.91 3.44 7.22
CA VAL A 162 -11.82 4.21 7.83
C VAL A 162 -10.87 4.64 6.72
N THR A 163 -10.54 5.92 6.61
CA THR A 163 -9.63 6.43 5.55
C THR A 163 -8.28 6.87 6.12
N ALA A 164 -7.88 6.28 7.25
CA ALA A 164 -6.55 6.36 7.84
C ALA A 164 -6.05 4.96 8.25
N GLY A 165 -4.73 4.81 8.33
CA GLY A 165 -4.05 3.60 8.74
C GLY A 165 -4.31 3.29 10.22
N ALA A 166 -5.16 2.32 10.49
CA ALA A 166 -5.49 1.85 11.82
C ALA A 166 -4.53 0.74 12.26
N TRP A 167 -3.98 0.86 13.47
CA TRP A 167 -3.20 -0.24 14.03
C TRP A 167 -4.07 -1.35 14.61
N ASP A 168 -5.30 -1.08 15.03
CA ASP A 168 -6.21 -2.08 15.60
C ASP A 168 -7.66 -1.81 15.15
N LEU A 169 -8.56 -2.78 15.36
CA LEU A 169 -9.99 -2.59 15.16
C LEU A 169 -10.60 -2.00 16.44
N ALA A 170 -11.13 -0.78 16.36
CA ALA A 170 -11.75 -0.16 17.52
C ALA A 170 -13.07 -0.90 17.88
N PRO A 171 -13.33 -1.18 19.17
CA PRO A 171 -14.59 -1.81 19.60
C PRO A 171 -15.84 -1.04 19.16
N ALA A 172 -15.76 0.29 19.13
CA ALA A 172 -16.87 1.16 18.74
C ALA A 172 -17.36 0.90 17.31
N TRP A 173 -16.46 0.64 16.36
CA TRP A 173 -16.83 0.35 14.97
C TRP A 173 -17.67 -0.92 14.88
N ALA A 174 -17.32 -1.92 15.70
CA ALA A 174 -18.07 -3.16 15.76
C ALA A 174 -19.44 -3.00 16.41
N ALA A 175 -19.50 -2.23 17.50
CA ALA A 175 -20.74 -1.98 18.24
C ALA A 175 -21.74 -1.13 17.45
N GLN A 176 -21.26 -0.32 16.50
CA GLN A 176 -22.08 0.60 15.72
C GLN A 176 -22.52 0.03 14.35
N LEU A 177 -22.02 -1.15 13.96
CA LEU A 177 -22.49 -1.83 12.75
C LEU A 177 -23.79 -2.61 13.02
N GLY A 178 -24.76 -2.48 12.12
CA GLY A 178 -25.98 -3.28 12.11
C GLY A 178 -25.74 -4.71 11.62
N PRO A 179 -26.77 -5.58 11.69
CA PRO A 179 -26.72 -6.92 11.11
C PRO A 179 -26.38 -6.88 9.61
N GLY A 180 -25.46 -7.73 9.16
CA GLY A 180 -24.97 -7.70 7.77
C GLY A 180 -24.07 -6.49 7.44
N GLY A 181 -23.66 -5.75 8.47
CA GLY A 181 -22.78 -4.61 8.35
C GLY A 181 -21.37 -4.99 7.88
N ARG A 182 -20.75 -4.10 7.11
CA ARG A 182 -19.38 -4.28 6.59
C ARG A 182 -18.48 -3.13 7.02
N LEU A 183 -17.28 -3.47 7.48
CA LEU A 183 -16.18 -2.55 7.78
C LEU A 183 -15.14 -2.61 6.67
N VAL A 184 -14.64 -1.47 6.19
CA VAL A 184 -13.43 -1.39 5.36
C VAL A 184 -12.42 -0.52 6.08
N VAL A 185 -11.22 -1.07 6.31
CA VAL A 185 -10.17 -0.40 7.11
C VAL A 185 -8.78 -0.69 6.55
N PRO A 186 -7.94 0.34 6.34
CA PRO A 186 -6.51 0.21 6.16
C PRO A 186 -5.88 -0.30 7.46
N LEU A 187 -5.71 -1.61 7.58
CA LEU A 187 -5.22 -2.27 8.78
C LEU A 187 -3.70 -2.46 8.68
N ASP A 188 -2.97 -2.00 9.69
CA ASP A 188 -1.56 -2.31 9.84
C ASP A 188 -1.36 -3.80 10.17
N LEU A 189 -0.61 -4.50 9.34
CA LEU A 189 -0.23 -5.90 9.49
C LEU A 189 1.27 -5.98 9.72
N ARG A 190 1.73 -5.33 10.79
CA ARG A 190 3.11 -5.33 11.27
C ARG A 190 4.04 -4.47 10.42
N GLY A 191 3.60 -3.25 10.05
CA GLY A 191 4.36 -2.25 9.29
C GLY A 191 4.05 -2.18 7.79
N VAL A 192 3.29 -3.13 7.27
CA VAL A 192 2.60 -3.02 5.98
C VAL A 192 1.12 -2.77 6.23
N GLN A 193 0.43 -2.13 5.29
CA GLN A 193 -1.00 -1.88 5.41
C GLN A 193 -1.77 -2.55 4.28
N ALA A 194 -2.86 -3.23 4.64
CA ALA A 194 -3.85 -3.70 3.68
C ALA A 194 -5.20 -3.06 3.96
N SER A 195 -5.93 -2.70 2.92
CA SER A 195 -7.35 -2.40 3.03
C SER A 195 -8.11 -3.72 3.17
N VAL A 196 -8.70 -3.92 4.35
CA VAL A 196 -9.40 -5.16 4.70
C VAL A 196 -10.88 -4.87 4.79
N ALA A 197 -11.68 -5.55 3.95
CA ALA A 197 -13.13 -5.59 4.08
C ALA A 197 -13.51 -6.73 5.03
N LEU A 198 -14.25 -6.43 6.10
CA LEU A 198 -14.58 -7.35 7.17
C LEU A 198 -16.10 -7.41 7.39
N GLU A 199 -16.61 -8.62 7.57
CA GLU A 199 -17.98 -8.88 7.99
C GLU A 199 -18.01 -9.75 9.25
N ARG A 200 -19.07 -9.64 10.04
CA ARG A 200 -19.27 -10.47 11.23
C ARG A 200 -19.78 -11.85 10.84
N ALA A 201 -19.12 -12.89 11.33
CA ALA A 201 -19.58 -14.28 11.26
C ALA A 201 -19.23 -14.99 12.58
N ASP A 202 -20.21 -15.63 13.23
CA ASP A 202 -20.01 -16.40 14.48
C ASP A 202 -19.21 -15.66 15.58
N GLY A 203 -19.52 -14.38 15.82
CA GLY A 203 -18.87 -13.57 16.86
C GLY A 203 -17.45 -13.06 16.52
N ARG A 204 -16.90 -13.40 15.34
CA ARG A 204 -15.61 -12.90 14.85
C ARG A 204 -15.78 -12.03 13.60
N TRP A 205 -14.74 -11.30 13.25
CA TRP A 205 -14.59 -10.68 11.94
C TRP A 205 -13.93 -11.65 10.98
N VAL A 206 -14.41 -11.69 9.74
CA VAL A 206 -13.81 -12.46 8.65
C VAL A 206 -13.66 -11.57 7.43
N SER A 207 -12.48 -11.57 6.83
CA SER A 207 -12.22 -10.79 5.63
C SER A 207 -12.99 -11.32 4.44
N THR A 208 -13.66 -10.43 3.71
CA THR A 208 -14.27 -10.72 2.40
C THR A 208 -13.41 -10.23 1.24
N SER A 209 -12.50 -9.29 1.50
CA SER A 209 -11.50 -8.80 0.55
C SER A 209 -10.30 -8.21 1.29
N VAL A 210 -9.10 -8.38 0.73
CA VAL A 210 -7.86 -7.79 1.23
C VAL A 210 -7.10 -7.22 0.05
N GLU A 211 -6.65 -5.97 0.15
CA GLU A 211 -5.96 -5.29 -0.95
C GLU A 211 -4.78 -4.47 -0.40
N PRO A 212 -3.64 -4.41 -1.10
CA PRO A 212 -2.50 -3.63 -0.63
C PRO A 212 -2.86 -2.13 -0.63
N CYS A 213 -2.43 -1.39 0.40
CA CYS A 213 -2.69 0.04 0.50
C CYS A 213 -1.58 0.77 1.25
N GLY A 214 -1.64 2.11 1.24
CA GLY A 214 -0.77 2.96 2.06
C GLY A 214 -1.52 4.20 2.47
N PHE A 215 -1.71 4.37 3.78
CA PHE A 215 -2.42 5.48 4.38
C PHE A 215 -1.57 6.15 5.46
N MET A 216 -1.81 7.44 5.66
CA MET A 216 -1.33 8.12 6.88
C MET A 216 -1.94 7.41 8.09
N ARG A 217 -1.14 7.20 9.14
CA ARG A 217 -1.60 6.52 10.35
C ARG A 217 -2.62 7.38 11.10
N MET A 218 -3.59 6.72 11.73
CA MET A 218 -4.45 7.38 12.71
C MET A 218 -3.59 8.05 13.77
N ARG A 219 -4.06 9.21 14.25
CA ARG A 219 -3.37 9.95 15.32
C ARG A 219 -3.73 9.37 16.69
N GLY A 220 -2.82 9.49 17.64
CA GLY A 220 -3.01 8.97 19.00
C GLY A 220 -2.82 7.45 19.10
N PRO A 221 -3.33 6.82 20.18
CA PRO A 221 -3.07 5.41 20.50
C PRO A 221 -3.46 4.42 19.39
N SER A 222 -4.49 4.74 18.60
CA SER A 222 -4.98 3.88 17.51
C SER A 222 -4.07 3.86 16.28
N GLY A 223 -3.06 4.74 16.23
CA GLY A 223 -1.97 4.67 15.27
C GLY A 223 -0.99 3.52 15.54
N GLY A 224 -0.98 2.96 16.76
CA GLY A 224 -0.06 1.89 17.17
C GLY A 224 1.32 2.38 17.62
N PRO A 225 2.26 1.46 17.91
CA PRO A 225 3.62 1.81 18.30
C PRO A 225 4.34 2.58 17.17
N GLU A 226 5.08 3.63 17.50
CA GLU A 226 5.87 4.35 16.50
C GLU A 226 6.96 3.43 15.92
N PRO A 227 7.09 3.31 14.59
CA PRO A 227 8.14 2.52 13.99
C PRO A 227 9.50 3.15 14.30
N THR A 228 10.50 2.32 14.57
CA THR A 228 11.87 2.81 14.75
C THR A 228 12.44 3.21 13.39
N ARG A 229 12.91 4.46 13.30
CA ARG A 229 13.57 4.99 12.11
C ARG A 229 15.00 5.31 12.44
N VAL A 230 15.94 4.59 11.84
CA VAL A 230 17.36 4.89 11.91
C VAL A 230 17.70 5.71 10.67
N LEU A 231 18.25 6.91 10.87
CA LEU A 231 18.57 7.85 9.80
C LEU A 231 20.07 8.00 9.65
N ARG A 232 20.54 7.98 8.40
CA ARG A 232 21.90 8.39 8.04
C ARG A 232 21.81 9.54 7.05
N GLN A 233 21.78 10.76 7.59
CA GLN A 233 21.47 11.99 6.85
C GLN A 233 22.42 12.26 5.69
N GLU A 234 23.73 12.07 5.90
CA GLU A 234 24.79 12.30 4.89
C GLU A 234 24.57 11.50 3.60
N GLN A 235 23.81 10.41 3.68
CA GLN A 235 23.60 9.45 2.62
C GLN A 235 22.14 9.33 2.20
N GLU A 236 21.27 10.10 2.83
CA GLU A 236 19.83 10.10 2.62
C GLU A 236 19.21 8.69 2.71
N LEU A 237 19.72 7.89 3.65
CA LEU A 237 19.22 6.55 3.94
C LEU A 237 18.38 6.54 5.22
N MET A 238 17.26 5.84 5.15
CA MET A 238 16.39 5.58 6.29
C MET A 238 16.05 4.10 6.35
N LEU A 239 16.44 3.46 7.46
CA LEU A 239 16.01 2.12 7.83
C LEU A 239 14.76 2.24 8.71
N THR A 240 13.66 1.63 8.29
CA THR A 240 12.40 1.58 9.03
C THR A 240 12.18 0.18 9.58
N LEU A 241 12.02 0.10 10.90
CA LEU A 241 11.65 -1.10 11.63
C LEU A 241 10.19 -0.95 12.08
N PRO A 242 9.30 -1.84 11.67
CA PRO A 242 7.89 -1.80 12.08
C PRO A 242 7.68 -1.88 13.59
N GLU A 243 8.57 -2.62 14.25
CA GLU A 243 8.54 -2.86 15.68
C GLU A 243 9.86 -2.38 16.30
N PRO A 244 9.81 -1.74 17.49
CA PRO A 244 11.02 -1.31 18.17
C PRO A 244 11.96 -2.47 18.49
N ARG A 245 13.21 -2.39 18.02
CA ARG A 245 14.27 -3.36 18.30
C ARG A 245 15.65 -2.77 18.04
N GLU A 246 16.64 -3.22 18.79
CA GLU A 246 18.04 -2.86 18.59
C GLU A 246 18.59 -3.52 17.32
N VAL A 247 19.30 -2.74 16.50
CA VAL A 247 19.90 -3.21 15.24
C VAL A 247 21.38 -2.85 15.09
N GLY A 248 22.01 -2.28 16.13
CA GLY A 248 23.38 -1.80 16.06
C GLY A 248 23.59 -0.81 14.89
N ASP A 249 24.82 -0.75 14.35
CA ASP A 249 25.15 0.11 13.21
C ASP A 249 24.83 -0.54 11.85
N ALA A 250 23.57 -0.96 11.67
CA ALA A 250 23.12 -1.61 10.43
C ALA A 250 23.24 -0.68 9.19
N LEU A 251 23.10 0.63 9.36
CA LEU A 251 23.29 1.58 8.25
C LEU A 251 24.77 1.85 7.94
N GLY A 252 25.67 1.81 8.92
CA GLY A 252 27.11 1.85 8.70
C GLY A 252 27.62 0.61 7.96
N ALA A 253 27.02 -0.56 8.24
CA ALA A 253 27.36 -1.81 7.55
C ALA A 253 27.27 -1.71 6.01
N LEU A 254 26.38 -0.87 5.49
CA LEU A 254 26.19 -0.64 4.04
C LEU A 254 27.42 -0.02 3.34
N ASP A 255 28.44 0.44 4.07
CA ASP A 255 29.72 0.88 3.48
C ASP A 255 30.67 -0.30 3.18
N GLY A 256 30.39 -1.48 3.75
CA GLY A 256 31.20 -2.68 3.58
C GLY A 256 30.95 -3.41 2.27
N VAL A 257 31.77 -4.43 2.02
CA VAL A 257 31.60 -5.34 0.88
C VAL A 257 30.38 -6.23 1.12
N ALA A 258 29.48 -6.30 0.14
CA ALA A 258 28.31 -7.15 0.20
C ALA A 258 28.68 -8.63 0.03
N SER A 259 28.07 -9.49 0.83
CA SER A 259 27.92 -10.91 0.51
C SER A 259 26.65 -11.09 -0.31
N GLU A 260 26.69 -11.86 -1.39
CA GLU A 260 25.52 -12.13 -2.21
C GLU A 260 25.01 -13.56 -1.98
N ALA A 261 23.70 -13.71 -1.87
CA ALA A 261 23.02 -14.99 -1.91
C ALA A 261 22.05 -14.99 -3.10
N ASP A 262 22.16 -16.01 -3.95
CA ASP A 262 21.22 -16.22 -5.04
C ASP A 262 19.84 -16.56 -4.47
N ILE A 263 18.83 -15.90 -5.03
CA ILE A 263 17.43 -16.20 -4.71
C ILE A 263 17.00 -17.47 -5.45
N GLY A 264 17.53 -17.72 -6.64
CA GLY A 264 17.25 -18.95 -7.41
C GLY A 264 15.88 -18.94 -8.10
N LEU A 265 15.38 -17.77 -8.50
CA LEU A 265 14.14 -17.64 -9.28
C LEU A 265 14.41 -17.62 -10.78
N ALA A 266 13.48 -18.18 -11.55
CA ALA A 266 13.46 -18.03 -13.00
C ALA A 266 13.05 -16.59 -13.38
N GLY A 267 14.03 -15.71 -13.55
CA GLY A 267 13.86 -14.31 -13.96
C GLY A 267 13.72 -13.31 -12.79
N PRO A 268 13.81 -12.00 -13.08
CA PRO A 268 13.74 -10.96 -12.07
C PRO A 268 12.38 -10.91 -11.39
N LEU A 269 12.39 -10.63 -10.09
CA LEU A 269 11.23 -10.05 -9.43
C LEU A 269 10.98 -8.66 -10.01
N SER A 270 9.73 -8.40 -10.41
CA SER A 270 9.36 -7.06 -10.85
C SER A 270 9.46 -6.09 -9.66
N PRO A 271 9.77 -4.80 -9.90
CA PRO A 271 9.75 -3.79 -8.84
C PRO A 271 8.41 -3.72 -8.08
N ALA A 272 7.30 -4.09 -8.72
CA ALA A 272 5.99 -4.18 -8.08
C ALA A 272 5.95 -5.33 -7.06
N LEU A 273 6.40 -6.53 -7.42
CA LEU A 273 6.44 -7.69 -6.53
C LEU A 273 7.40 -7.49 -5.35
N LEU A 274 8.54 -6.82 -5.59
CA LEU A 274 9.51 -6.44 -4.56
C LEU A 274 8.96 -5.40 -3.57
N GLY A 275 8.03 -4.56 -4.02
CA GLY A 275 7.45 -3.49 -3.22
C GLY A 275 6.22 -3.89 -2.41
N THR A 276 5.45 -4.90 -2.86
CA THR A 276 4.19 -5.29 -2.20
C THR A 276 4.19 -6.72 -1.71
N ASP A 277 4.22 -7.71 -2.60
CA ASP A 277 3.75 -9.06 -2.27
C ASP A 277 4.77 -9.79 -1.38
N VAL A 278 6.06 -9.69 -1.74
CA VAL A 278 7.13 -10.22 -0.89
C VAL A 278 7.23 -9.45 0.43
N THR A 279 6.86 -8.16 0.45
CA THR A 279 6.83 -7.34 1.67
C THR A 279 5.80 -7.88 2.64
N PHE A 280 4.58 -8.20 2.18
CA PHE A 280 3.56 -8.84 3.02
C PHE A 280 4.02 -10.20 3.54
N TRP A 281 4.66 -11.00 2.69
CA TRP A 281 5.21 -12.28 3.12
C TRP A 281 6.23 -12.11 4.26
N LEU A 282 7.24 -11.24 4.06
CA LEU A 282 8.26 -10.95 5.06
C LEU A 282 7.66 -10.36 6.33
N ALA A 283 6.69 -9.46 6.21
CA ALA A 283 6.03 -8.86 7.36
C ALA A 283 5.36 -9.90 8.26
N LEU A 284 4.84 -10.99 7.69
CA LEU A 284 4.17 -12.04 8.45
C LEU A 284 5.09 -13.19 8.87
N HIS A 285 6.23 -13.39 8.19
CA HIS A 285 7.08 -14.58 8.38
C HIS A 285 8.49 -14.28 8.92
N GLU A 286 8.96 -13.03 8.90
CA GLU A 286 10.30 -12.67 9.34
C GLU A 286 10.25 -11.61 10.46
N PRO A 287 10.52 -11.97 11.72
CA PRO A 287 10.49 -11.03 12.83
C PRO A 287 11.51 -9.89 12.69
N ARG A 288 12.61 -10.12 11.97
CA ARG A 288 13.69 -9.13 11.77
C ARG A 288 13.53 -8.32 10.49
N TRP A 289 12.36 -8.35 9.85
CA TRP A 289 12.16 -7.61 8.60
C TRP A 289 12.30 -6.10 8.80
N CYS A 290 12.66 -5.41 7.73
CA CYS A 290 12.81 -3.96 7.69
C CYS A 290 12.58 -3.43 6.28
N MET A 291 12.36 -2.13 6.17
CA MET A 291 12.36 -1.40 4.91
C MET A 291 13.54 -0.43 4.87
N LEU A 292 14.33 -0.46 3.80
CA LEU A 292 15.37 0.52 3.53
C LEU A 292 14.88 1.46 2.44
N SER A 293 14.89 2.75 2.72
CA SER A 293 14.44 3.80 1.82
C SER A 293 15.50 4.88 1.67
N GLY A 294 15.52 5.55 0.53
CA GLY A 294 16.51 6.58 0.24
C GLY A 294 16.54 7.01 -1.21
N ARG A 295 17.57 7.77 -1.58
CA ARG A 295 17.73 8.32 -2.93
C ARG A 295 18.81 7.62 -3.74
N GLU A 296 19.78 8.39 -4.24
CA GLU A 296 20.78 7.93 -5.20
C GLU A 296 21.63 6.80 -4.66
N ARG A 297 22.03 6.87 -3.38
CA ARG A 297 22.79 5.78 -2.75
C ARG A 297 22.01 4.47 -2.70
N LEU A 298 20.73 4.53 -2.33
CA LEU A 298 19.88 3.34 -2.34
C LEU A 298 19.82 2.75 -3.75
N ALA A 299 19.62 3.59 -4.76
CA ALA A 299 19.53 3.14 -6.14
C ALA A 299 20.77 2.37 -6.60
N ARG A 300 21.97 2.78 -6.17
CA ARG A 300 23.21 2.03 -6.44
C ARG A 300 23.24 0.68 -5.73
N LEU A 301 22.74 0.61 -4.49
CA LEU A 301 22.70 -0.62 -3.71
C LEU A 301 21.72 -1.65 -4.28
N VAL A 302 20.57 -1.20 -4.81
CA VAL A 302 19.48 -2.09 -5.27
C VAL A 302 19.47 -2.31 -6.78
N GLY A 303 20.19 -1.50 -7.56
CA GLY A 303 20.25 -1.61 -9.02
C GLY A 303 19.04 -1.05 -9.76
N HIS A 304 18.17 -0.28 -9.10
CA HIS A 304 17.03 0.42 -9.73
C HIS A 304 16.74 1.76 -9.05
N GLN A 305 16.12 2.70 -9.79
CA GLN A 305 15.72 4.02 -9.29
C GLN A 305 14.19 4.11 -9.15
N GLY A 306 13.70 4.75 -8.09
CA GLY A 306 12.28 5.09 -7.95
C GLY A 306 11.88 6.25 -8.87
N ARG A 307 10.58 6.37 -9.19
CA ARG A 307 10.06 7.37 -10.16
C ARG A 307 10.32 8.84 -9.76
N SER A 308 10.52 9.12 -8.48
CA SER A 308 10.78 10.47 -7.94
C SER A 308 12.24 10.67 -7.48
N GLY A 309 13.14 9.75 -7.83
CA GLY A 309 14.50 9.72 -7.28
C GLY A 309 14.58 9.24 -5.83
N TYR A 310 13.43 9.00 -5.17
CA TYR A 310 13.33 8.31 -3.89
C TYR A 310 12.78 6.90 -4.13
N GLY A 311 13.44 5.90 -3.55
CA GLY A 311 13.10 4.49 -3.68
C GLY A 311 13.04 3.76 -2.34
N GLY A 312 12.65 2.49 -2.40
CA GLY A 312 12.62 1.58 -1.27
C GLY A 312 12.97 0.17 -1.68
N THR A 313 13.49 -0.61 -0.73
CA THR A 313 13.63 -2.06 -0.80
C THR A 313 13.32 -2.66 0.57
N VAL A 314 13.06 -3.96 0.59
CA VAL A 314 12.81 -4.74 1.80
C VAL A 314 14.05 -5.56 2.17
N GLY A 315 14.11 -5.93 3.43
CA GLY A 315 15.27 -6.64 3.94
C GLY A 315 15.08 -7.21 5.34
N VAL A 316 16.20 -7.69 5.88
CA VAL A 316 16.33 -8.19 7.24
C VAL A 316 17.50 -7.48 7.88
N ALA A 317 17.31 -6.87 9.04
CA ALA A 317 18.37 -6.20 9.78
C ALA A 317 18.51 -6.82 11.16
N ASP A 318 19.73 -7.05 11.65
CA ASP A 318 19.97 -7.65 12.96
C ASP A 318 21.42 -7.39 13.41
N ALA A 319 21.61 -7.05 14.69
CA ALA A 319 22.92 -6.98 15.35
C ALA A 319 24.07 -6.31 14.53
N GLY A 320 23.83 -5.14 13.96
CA GLY A 320 24.80 -4.38 13.16
C GLY A 320 24.99 -4.89 11.72
N ALA A 321 24.13 -5.79 11.26
CA ALA A 321 24.11 -6.30 9.90
C ALA A 321 22.76 -6.05 9.23
N VAL A 322 22.75 -6.00 7.90
CA VAL A 322 21.54 -5.82 7.09
C VAL A 322 21.66 -6.61 5.79
N ALA A 323 20.57 -7.27 5.39
CA ALA A 323 20.41 -7.82 4.05
C ALA A 323 19.23 -7.17 3.35
N ILE A 324 19.38 -6.88 2.06
CA ILE A 324 18.35 -6.24 1.22
C ILE A 324 18.13 -7.02 -0.07
N LEU A 325 16.93 -6.92 -0.63
CA LEU A 325 16.69 -7.37 -2.00
C LEU A 325 17.26 -6.36 -3.00
N ALA A 326 17.94 -6.88 -4.02
CA ALA A 326 18.57 -6.09 -5.06
C ALA A 326 18.52 -6.82 -6.41
N LEU A 327 18.83 -6.07 -7.46
CA LEU A 327 19.06 -6.59 -8.80
C LEU A 327 20.56 -6.83 -9.02
N ALA A 328 20.91 -8.00 -9.56
CA ALA A 328 22.26 -8.33 -9.97
C ALA A 328 22.57 -7.66 -11.32
N PRO A 329 23.78 -7.12 -11.52
CA PRO A 329 24.19 -6.63 -12.82
C PRO A 329 24.21 -7.78 -13.85
N GLU A 330 23.91 -7.47 -15.11
CA GLU A 330 24.09 -8.39 -16.24
C GLU A 330 25.53 -8.95 -16.24
N PRO A 331 25.72 -10.28 -16.38
CA PRO A 331 27.06 -10.81 -16.60
C PRO A 331 27.60 -10.19 -17.90
N ALA A 332 28.78 -9.57 -17.82
CA ALA A 332 29.43 -9.02 -19.00
C ALA A 332 29.61 -10.15 -20.02
N ALA A 333 29.12 -9.97 -21.24
CA ALA A 333 29.39 -10.90 -22.33
C ALA A 333 30.90 -11.10 -22.40
N GLU A 334 31.37 -12.33 -22.12
CA GLU A 334 32.77 -12.68 -22.30
C GLU A 334 33.14 -12.26 -23.73
N ALA A 335 34.02 -11.28 -23.84
CA ALA A 335 34.56 -10.87 -25.12
C ALA A 335 35.27 -12.10 -25.67
N SER A 336 34.62 -12.79 -26.62
CA SER A 336 35.23 -13.89 -27.35
C SER A 336 36.46 -13.31 -28.04
N THR A 337 37.63 -13.53 -27.44
CA THR A 337 38.91 -13.39 -28.12
C THR A 337 38.98 -14.51 -29.15
N GLY A 338 38.25 -14.32 -30.25
CA GLY A 338 38.42 -15.10 -31.46
C GLY A 338 39.68 -14.62 -32.15
N GLU A 339 40.78 -15.32 -31.92
CA GLU A 339 41.96 -15.28 -32.76
C GLU A 339 41.59 -15.56 -34.23
N GLY A 340 42.28 -14.86 -35.11
CA GLY A 340 41.90 -14.66 -36.50
C GLY A 340 41.90 -15.92 -37.37
N ALA A 341 41.10 -15.83 -38.44
CA ALA A 341 41.42 -16.45 -39.71
C ALA A 341 40.88 -15.56 -40.82
N ALA A 342 41.81 -14.90 -41.52
CA ALA A 342 41.57 -14.20 -42.76
C ALA A 342 41.09 -15.18 -43.84
N GLY A 343 40.10 -14.76 -44.61
CA GLY A 343 39.62 -15.47 -45.79
C GLY A 343 38.96 -14.49 -46.75
N GLU A 344 39.72 -14.07 -47.76
CA GLU A 344 39.29 -13.24 -48.89
C GLU A 344 38.22 -13.94 -49.74
N GLY A 345 37.30 -13.18 -50.37
CA GLY A 345 36.38 -13.77 -51.34
C GLY A 345 35.26 -12.89 -51.90
N SER A 346 35.62 -11.91 -52.74
CA SER A 346 34.95 -11.53 -54.01
C SER A 346 33.43 -11.23 -54.09
N ALA A 347 33.17 -9.96 -54.37
CA ALA A 347 32.10 -9.32 -55.15
C ALA A 347 30.98 -10.14 -55.84
N ARG A 348 29.74 -9.61 -55.74
CA ARG A 348 28.91 -9.23 -56.90
C ARG A 348 27.76 -8.27 -56.53
N LYS A 349 27.67 -7.19 -57.31
CA LYS A 349 26.56 -6.23 -57.40
C LYS A 349 25.46 -6.81 -58.29
N ALA A 350 24.19 -6.64 -57.93
CA ALA A 350 23.08 -6.63 -58.87
C ALA A 350 21.98 -5.66 -58.37
N GLU A 351 21.72 -4.64 -59.17
CA GLU A 351 20.58 -3.74 -59.07
C GLU A 351 19.31 -4.42 -59.60
N GLY A 352 18.17 -4.12 -59.00
CA GLY A 352 16.85 -4.54 -59.48
C GLY A 352 15.74 -3.80 -58.75
N ALA A 353 14.97 -3.01 -59.51
CA ALA A 353 13.94 -2.12 -59.01
C ALA A 353 12.55 -2.78 -58.86
N SER A 354 11.70 -2.10 -58.09
CA SER A 354 10.22 -2.13 -58.07
C SER A 354 9.51 -3.28 -57.33
N GLY A 355 8.59 -2.91 -56.44
CA GLY A 355 7.66 -3.83 -55.78
C GLY A 355 7.03 -3.28 -54.51
N THR A 356 5.80 -2.79 -54.62
CA THR A 356 4.85 -2.44 -53.55
C THR A 356 4.49 -3.66 -52.67
N GLY A 357 4.33 -3.48 -51.35
CA GLY A 357 3.64 -4.45 -50.49
C GLY A 357 4.20 -4.63 -49.07
N ALA A 358 3.38 -4.25 -48.08
CA ALA A 358 3.20 -4.81 -46.73
C ALA A 358 4.41 -5.26 -45.85
N GLY A 359 4.43 -4.73 -44.62
CA GLY A 359 4.71 -5.52 -43.40
C GLY A 359 6.16 -5.97 -43.17
N GLY A 360 7.07 -5.04 -42.90
CA GLY A 360 8.38 -5.35 -42.34
C GLY A 360 8.39 -5.15 -40.83
N ALA A 361 8.45 -6.25 -40.06
CA ALA A 361 8.81 -6.21 -38.65
C ALA A 361 10.22 -5.61 -38.48
N PRO A 362 10.49 -4.76 -37.47
CA PRO A 362 11.87 -4.43 -37.16
C PRO A 362 12.53 -5.68 -36.56
N SER A 363 13.37 -6.30 -37.37
CA SER A 363 14.28 -7.36 -36.95
C SER A 363 15.32 -6.80 -35.98
N GLY A 364 15.49 -7.48 -34.84
CA GLY A 364 16.77 -7.55 -34.15
C GLY A 364 17.14 -6.38 -33.25
N ALA A 365 16.27 -6.01 -32.31
CA ALA A 365 16.76 -5.58 -31.01
C ALA A 365 16.95 -6.84 -30.17
N SER A 366 18.19 -7.20 -29.82
CA SER A 366 18.40 -8.23 -28.79
C SER A 366 17.66 -7.77 -27.53
N ALA A 367 16.78 -8.61 -26.99
CA ALA A 367 16.15 -8.34 -25.71
C ALA A 367 17.26 -7.99 -24.69
N PRO A 368 17.18 -6.84 -23.98
CA PRO A 368 18.12 -6.58 -22.89
C PRO A 368 18.03 -7.75 -21.91
N GLY A 369 19.19 -8.21 -21.45
CA GLY A 369 19.34 -9.43 -20.68
C GLY A 369 18.47 -9.46 -19.42
N LEU A 370 18.23 -10.68 -18.93
CA LEU A 370 17.43 -10.92 -17.75
C LEU A 370 18.28 -10.68 -16.50
N VAL A 371 18.15 -9.48 -15.94
CA VAL A 371 18.65 -9.10 -14.62
C VAL A 371 18.13 -10.11 -13.58
N SER A 372 18.99 -10.81 -12.85
CA SER A 372 18.56 -11.72 -11.78
C SER A 372 18.35 -10.97 -10.46
N SER A 373 17.46 -11.47 -9.60
CA SER A 373 17.27 -10.91 -8.25
C SER A 373 18.19 -11.62 -7.25
N VAL A 374 18.86 -10.84 -6.40
CA VAL A 374 19.79 -11.33 -5.37
C VAL A 374 19.47 -10.75 -4.00
N ALA A 375 19.85 -11.46 -2.94
CA ALA A 375 19.91 -10.90 -1.59
C ALA A 375 21.34 -10.44 -1.28
N ARG A 376 21.51 -9.16 -0.94
CA ARG A 376 22.82 -8.57 -0.59
C ARG A 376 22.90 -8.32 0.90
N GLY A 377 23.86 -8.97 1.56
CA GLY A 377 24.11 -8.87 2.99
C GLY A 377 25.35 -8.08 3.33
N PHE A 378 25.26 -7.26 4.37
CA PHE A 378 26.29 -6.32 4.82
C PHE A 378 26.56 -6.47 6.32
N GLY A 379 27.80 -6.23 6.74
CA GLY A 379 28.21 -6.29 8.15
C GLY A 379 28.54 -7.70 8.67
N PRO A 380 28.86 -7.85 9.97
CA PRO A 380 29.40 -9.09 10.56
C PRO A 380 28.52 -10.35 10.42
N GLY A 381 27.22 -10.17 10.15
CA GLY A 381 26.26 -11.26 9.89
C GLY A 381 25.65 -11.22 8.49
N GLY A 382 26.18 -10.40 7.57
CA GLY A 382 25.58 -10.11 6.27
C GLY A 382 25.29 -11.36 5.44
N ALA A 383 26.27 -12.25 5.28
CA ALA A 383 26.10 -13.49 4.50
C ALA A 383 24.95 -14.37 5.02
N ARG A 384 24.81 -14.50 6.34
CA ARG A 384 23.70 -15.25 6.97
C ARG A 384 22.36 -14.58 6.69
N LEU A 385 22.26 -13.26 6.89
CA LEU A 385 21.03 -12.51 6.63
C LEU A 385 20.63 -12.55 5.15
N ALA A 386 21.61 -12.53 4.23
CA ALA A 386 21.34 -12.68 2.80
C ALA A 386 20.78 -14.07 2.48
N ALA A 387 21.36 -15.12 3.06
CA ALA A 387 20.85 -16.49 2.90
C ALA A 387 19.44 -16.66 3.47
N ASP A 388 19.17 -16.10 4.66
CA ASP A 388 17.84 -16.10 5.30
C ASP A 388 16.80 -15.39 4.42
N LEU A 389 17.15 -14.18 3.92
CA LEU A 389 16.28 -13.41 3.04
C LEU A 389 16.00 -14.14 1.72
N ALA A 390 17.02 -14.71 1.08
CA ALA A 390 16.84 -15.52 -0.13
C ALA A 390 15.96 -16.75 0.12
N ALA A 391 16.08 -17.40 1.30
CA ALA A 391 15.24 -18.52 1.68
C ALA A 391 13.77 -18.11 1.86
N HIS A 392 13.48 -16.94 2.43
CA HIS A 392 12.11 -16.41 2.52
C HIS A 392 11.50 -16.18 1.15
N VAL A 393 12.25 -15.59 0.22
CA VAL A 393 11.76 -15.35 -1.14
C VAL A 393 11.49 -16.66 -1.88
N ARG A 394 12.33 -17.69 -1.71
CA ARG A 394 12.06 -19.04 -2.24
C ARG A 394 10.83 -19.68 -1.60
N ALA A 395 10.62 -19.50 -0.31
CA ALA A 395 9.45 -20.02 0.37
C ALA A 395 8.15 -19.34 -0.12
N TRP A 396 8.19 -18.03 -0.35
CA TRP A 396 7.10 -17.28 -0.97
C TRP A 396 6.81 -17.76 -2.41
N ASP A 397 7.85 -17.99 -3.21
CA ASP A 397 7.72 -18.54 -4.56
C ASP A 397 7.12 -19.95 -4.57
N ALA A 398 7.62 -20.83 -3.69
CA ALA A 398 7.10 -22.19 -3.51
C ALA A 398 5.65 -22.22 -3.01
N ALA A 399 5.21 -21.18 -2.30
CA ALA A 399 3.82 -20.97 -1.90
C ALA A 399 2.94 -20.41 -3.03
N GLY A 400 3.46 -20.27 -4.25
CA GLY A 400 2.72 -19.76 -5.41
C GLY A 400 2.71 -18.24 -5.54
N ARG A 401 3.68 -17.55 -4.91
CA ARG A 401 3.79 -16.08 -4.89
C ARG A 401 2.49 -15.38 -4.44
N PRO A 402 1.95 -15.74 -3.26
CA PRO A 402 0.69 -15.16 -2.81
C PRO A 402 0.82 -13.63 -2.67
N ALA A 403 -0.15 -12.92 -3.26
CA ALA A 403 -0.31 -11.48 -3.12
C ALA A 403 -1.12 -11.15 -1.85
N ALA A 404 -1.22 -9.86 -1.51
CA ALA A 404 -2.06 -9.42 -0.40
C ALA A 404 -3.54 -9.85 -0.55
N SER A 405 -4.03 -9.97 -1.78
CA SER A 405 -5.40 -10.44 -2.07
C SER A 405 -5.67 -11.91 -1.78
N ALA A 406 -4.60 -12.72 -1.64
CA ALA A 406 -4.69 -14.09 -1.16
C ALA A 406 -4.65 -14.18 0.37
N LEU A 407 -4.52 -13.05 1.09
CA LEU A 407 -4.50 -13.04 2.54
C LEU A 407 -5.93 -13.17 3.09
N ARG A 408 -6.13 -14.14 3.98
CA ARG A 408 -7.31 -14.21 4.83
C ARG A 408 -7.01 -13.62 6.19
N VAL A 409 -7.87 -12.71 6.64
CA VAL A 409 -7.82 -12.08 7.96
C VAL A 409 -9.04 -12.51 8.76
N GLU A 410 -8.81 -13.09 9.94
CA GLU A 410 -9.84 -13.21 10.97
C GLU A 410 -9.46 -12.38 12.18
N ALA A 411 -10.44 -11.74 12.79
CA ALA A 411 -10.22 -10.85 13.92
C ALA A 411 -11.18 -11.24 15.06
N ARG A 412 -10.63 -11.48 16.24
CA ARG A 412 -11.40 -11.81 17.45
C ARG A 412 -11.20 -10.71 18.49
N PRO A 413 -12.28 -10.15 19.07
CA PRO A 413 -12.14 -9.24 20.21
C PRO A 413 -11.42 -9.94 21.37
N ILE A 414 -10.49 -9.23 22.00
CA ILE A 414 -9.85 -9.66 23.24
C ILE A 414 -10.78 -9.22 24.39
N GLY A 415 -11.46 -10.17 25.05
CA GLY A 415 -12.20 -9.91 26.29
C GLY A 415 -13.74 -10.05 26.32
N GLU A 416 -14.38 -10.85 25.47
CA GLU A 416 -15.84 -11.16 25.62
C GLU A 416 -16.19 -12.66 25.76
N GLY A 417 -15.20 -13.57 25.74
CA GLY A 417 -15.39 -15.00 26.01
C GLY A 417 -14.31 -15.47 26.96
N GLY A 418 -14.71 -16.07 28.08
CA GLY A 418 -13.85 -16.39 29.22
C GLY A 418 -12.58 -17.14 28.85
N ASP A 419 -11.47 -16.41 28.89
CA ASP A 419 -10.17 -16.85 29.38
C ASP A 419 -9.49 -15.58 29.93
N ALA A 420 -9.83 -15.27 31.17
CA ALA A 420 -9.10 -14.28 31.95
C ALA A 420 -7.92 -14.97 32.64
N ASP A 421 -6.73 -14.70 32.09
CA ASP A 421 -5.40 -14.54 32.74
C ASP A 421 -4.76 -15.75 33.46
N PRO A 422 -3.41 -15.89 33.47
CA PRO A 422 -2.62 -15.01 34.32
C PRO A 422 -1.21 -14.69 33.77
N GLU A 423 -0.90 -13.41 33.61
CA GLU A 423 0.27 -12.72 34.19
C GLU A 423 0.64 -11.50 33.33
N GLY A 424 0.15 -10.33 33.75
CA GLY A 424 0.98 -9.13 33.86
C GLY A 424 1.85 -8.73 32.66
N ALA A 425 1.40 -8.94 31.42
CA ALA A 425 2.10 -8.39 30.27
C ALA A 425 2.00 -6.85 30.34
N PRO A 426 3.14 -6.14 30.44
CA PRO A 426 3.13 -4.70 30.62
C PRO A 426 2.42 -4.01 29.45
N HIS A 427 1.75 -2.91 29.74
CA HIS A 427 1.38 -1.92 28.74
C HIS A 427 2.65 -1.45 28.02
N GLY A 428 2.94 -2.07 26.88
CA GLY A 428 4.10 -1.78 26.05
C GLY A 428 4.85 -3.05 25.64
N ALA A 429 4.94 -3.27 24.33
CA ALA A 429 5.77 -4.25 23.63
C ALA A 429 5.35 -5.73 23.71
N SER A 430 4.63 -6.20 22.67
CA SER A 430 5.19 -7.14 21.68
C SER A 430 4.11 -7.53 20.66
N GLY A 431 4.18 -7.03 19.43
CA GLY A 431 3.40 -7.51 18.28
C GLY A 431 3.94 -8.85 17.75
N GLY A 432 4.29 -9.76 18.66
CA GLY A 432 4.93 -11.03 18.32
C GLY A 432 4.03 -11.87 17.41
N ALA A 433 4.50 -12.15 16.20
CA ALA A 433 3.88 -13.09 15.29
C ALA A 433 3.99 -14.52 15.88
N GLY A 434 2.92 -14.99 16.54
CA GLY A 434 2.78 -16.39 16.95
C GLY A 434 2.36 -17.28 15.79
N ARG A 435 2.48 -18.62 15.92
CA ARG A 435 1.91 -19.58 14.97
C ARG A 435 0.89 -20.48 15.66
N ASP A 436 -0.29 -20.61 15.06
CA ASP A 436 -1.34 -21.53 15.52
C ASP A 436 -2.03 -22.19 14.31
N GLY A 437 -1.90 -23.51 14.15
CA GLY A 437 -2.60 -24.25 13.08
C GLY A 437 -2.36 -23.74 11.65
N GLY A 438 -1.18 -23.18 11.35
CA GLY A 438 -0.86 -22.58 10.05
C GLY A 438 -1.26 -21.10 9.88
N TRP A 439 -1.77 -20.47 10.94
CA TRP A 439 -2.04 -19.04 11.00
C TRP A 439 -0.88 -18.29 11.65
N VAL A 440 -0.61 -17.09 11.15
CA VAL A 440 0.18 -16.07 11.83
C VAL A 440 -0.74 -15.30 12.76
N VAL A 441 -0.36 -15.20 14.04
CA VAL A 441 -1.14 -14.55 15.08
C VAL A 441 -0.52 -13.20 15.42
N LEU A 442 -1.27 -12.11 15.31
CA LEU A 442 -0.85 -10.79 15.81
C LEU A 442 -1.77 -10.39 16.97
N GLU A 443 -1.19 -10.24 18.16
CA GLU A 443 -1.90 -9.72 19.33
C GLU A 443 -1.84 -8.19 19.32
N LYS A 444 -3.02 -7.57 19.38
CA LYS A 444 -3.18 -6.11 19.45
C LYS A 444 -3.85 -5.72 20.76
N ARG A 445 -4.24 -4.45 20.92
CA ARG A 445 -4.82 -3.95 22.17
C ARG A 445 -6.23 -4.50 22.41
N HIS A 446 -7.02 -4.57 21.36
CA HIS A 446 -8.43 -4.94 21.39
C HIS A 446 -8.71 -6.20 20.59
N THR A 447 -7.79 -6.61 19.72
CA THR A 447 -8.05 -7.67 18.74
C THR A 447 -6.89 -8.64 18.63
N ARG A 448 -7.23 -9.94 18.60
CA ARG A 448 -6.34 -10.99 18.13
C ARG A 448 -6.58 -11.22 16.64
N LEU A 449 -5.58 -10.94 15.81
CA LEU A 449 -5.63 -11.20 14.38
C LEU A 449 -5.05 -12.57 14.06
N LEU A 450 -5.75 -13.32 13.21
CA LEU A 450 -5.31 -14.57 12.61
C LEU A 450 -5.16 -14.32 11.11
N LEU A 451 -3.95 -14.48 10.60
CA LEU A 451 -3.58 -14.18 9.22
C LEU A 451 -3.05 -15.43 8.51
N ARG A 452 -3.53 -15.70 7.30
CA ARG A 452 -3.05 -16.83 6.50
C ARG A 452 -3.22 -16.58 5.01
N PHE A 453 -2.19 -16.84 4.23
CA PHE A 453 -2.31 -16.88 2.76
C PHE A 453 -3.08 -18.14 2.34
N THR A 454 -4.07 -17.98 1.47
CA THR A 454 -4.94 -19.07 0.97
C THR A 454 -4.66 -19.45 -0.46
#